data_AF-A0A538I0J9-F1
#
_entry.id   AF-A0A538I0J9-F1
#
_cell.length_a   1.000
_cell.length_b   1.000
_cell.length_c   1.000
_cell.angle_alpha   90.00
_cell.angle_beta   90.00
_cell.angle_gamma   90.00
#
_symmetry.space_group_name_H-M   'P 1'
#
loop_
_entity.id
_entity.type
_entity.pdbx_description
1 polymer ?
#
loop_
_entity_poly.entity_id
_entity_poly.type
_entity_poly.pdbx_seq_one_letter_code
_entity_poly.pdbx_strand_id
1 'polypeptide(L)'
;MGQEGASAPARGWMAARLVELLEWPHGLARLAAAACSVCALAVLVYEVPHTVSTLGDEAGANAALSLADREIGGGNSIVIDQAAAYESRALIPADATFRVVIGPNLKGATSLTVPAASAWFSYFLMPRRQAGGAPWVICYGCDTSKLGHYRELWHDDNGISIGMVA
;
A
#
# COMPACT_ATOMS: atom_id res chain seq x y z
N MET A 1 72.30 -34.38 -27.86
CA MET A 1 72.18 -32.92 -27.66
C MET A 1 71.31 -32.37 -28.77
N GLY A 2 70.21 -31.70 -28.42
CA GLY A 2 69.25 -31.15 -29.38
C GLY A 2 67.85 -31.07 -28.78
N GLN A 3 67.70 -30.32 -27.68
CA GLN A 3 66.39 -29.84 -27.24
C GLN A 3 65.99 -28.66 -28.14
N GLU A 4 64.85 -28.74 -28.80
CA GLU A 4 64.10 -27.55 -29.24
C GLU A 4 62.65 -27.70 -28.78
N GLY A 5 62.25 -26.78 -27.90
CA GLY A 5 61.01 -26.82 -27.15
C GLY A 5 59.81 -26.39 -27.98
N ALA A 6 58.74 -27.19 -27.90
CA ALA A 6 57.42 -26.80 -28.36
C ALA A 6 56.71 -25.98 -27.26
N SER A 7 56.75 -24.66 -27.39
CA SER A 7 55.79 -23.74 -26.80
C SER A 7 55.56 -22.62 -27.83
N ALA A 8 54.37 -22.19 -28.24
CA ALA A 8 53.01 -22.34 -27.73
C ALA A 8 52.01 -21.95 -28.84
N PRO A 9 50.74 -22.44 -28.85
CA PRO A 9 49.69 -21.82 -29.65
C PRO A 9 48.53 -21.26 -28.80
N ALA A 10 48.76 -20.89 -27.53
CA ALA A 10 47.69 -20.31 -26.70
C ALA A 10 47.27 -18.89 -27.15
N ARG A 11 48.18 -18.11 -27.74
CA ARG A 11 47.90 -16.73 -28.20
C ARG A 11 47.06 -16.66 -29.48
N GLY A 12 47.15 -17.66 -30.36
CA GLY A 12 46.43 -17.66 -31.64
C GLY A 12 44.93 -17.95 -31.50
N TRP A 13 44.55 -18.80 -30.54
CA TRP A 13 43.16 -19.21 -30.35
C TRP A 13 42.27 -18.10 -29.78
N MET A 14 42.78 -17.31 -28.81
CA MET A 14 42.03 -16.18 -28.27
C MET A 14 41.84 -15.07 -29.32
N ALA A 15 42.85 -14.82 -30.15
CA ALA A 15 42.77 -13.82 -31.22
C ALA A 15 41.76 -14.24 -32.31
N ALA A 16 41.75 -15.51 -32.72
CA ALA A 16 40.78 -16.01 -33.70
C ALA A 16 39.33 -15.91 -33.20
N ARG A 17 39.08 -16.19 -31.92
CA ARG A 17 37.75 -16.06 -31.31
C ARG A 17 37.29 -14.61 -31.18
N LEU A 18 38.21 -13.68 -30.88
CA LEU A 18 37.92 -12.25 -30.82
C LEU A 18 37.52 -11.68 -32.19
N VAL A 19 38.16 -12.15 -33.26
CA VAL A 19 37.83 -11.72 -34.63
C VAL A 19 36.44 -12.24 -35.04
N GLU A 20 36.13 -13.52 -34.78
CA GLU A 20 34.81 -14.13 -35.04
C GLU A 20 33.68 -13.46 -34.24
N LEU A 21 33.98 -12.98 -33.02
CA LEU A 21 33.06 -12.21 -32.18
C LEU A 21 32.84 -10.76 -32.66
N LEU A 22 33.78 -10.19 -33.43
CA LEU A 22 33.69 -8.83 -33.96
C LEU A 22 33.22 -8.77 -35.42
N GLU A 23 32.90 -9.90 -36.06
CA GLU A 23 32.42 -9.91 -37.44
C GLU A 23 31.08 -9.16 -37.57
N TRP A 24 31.11 -8.04 -38.30
CA TRP A 24 29.91 -7.30 -38.64
C TRP A 24 29.09 -8.08 -39.68
N PRO A 25 27.74 -8.16 -39.55
CA PRO A 25 26.89 -7.59 -38.49
C PRO A 25 26.57 -8.56 -37.33
N HIS A 26 26.83 -9.86 -37.48
CA HIS A 26 26.27 -10.89 -36.60
C HIS A 26 27.02 -11.05 -35.26
N GLY A 27 28.33 -10.79 -35.22
CA GLY A 27 29.16 -10.88 -34.02
C GLY A 27 28.80 -9.82 -32.98
N LEU A 28 28.64 -8.56 -33.39
CA LEU A 28 28.20 -7.48 -32.50
C LEU A 28 26.78 -7.70 -31.98
N ALA A 29 25.87 -8.23 -32.81
CA ALA A 29 24.52 -8.56 -32.37
C ALA A 29 24.52 -9.64 -31.27
N ARG A 30 25.38 -10.67 -31.40
CA ARG A 30 25.55 -11.72 -30.38
C ARG A 30 26.14 -11.17 -29.08
N LEU A 31 27.13 -10.28 -29.17
CA LEU A 31 27.71 -9.61 -28.01
C LEU A 31 26.68 -8.73 -27.28
N ALA A 32 25.88 -7.96 -28.02
CA ALA A 32 24.81 -7.15 -27.45
C ALA A 32 23.73 -8.01 -26.78
N ALA A 33 23.32 -9.11 -27.43
CA ALA A 33 22.37 -10.05 -26.85
C ALA A 33 22.91 -10.73 -25.58
N ALA A 34 24.18 -11.14 -25.58
CA ALA A 34 24.84 -11.72 -24.41
C ALA A 34 24.93 -10.70 -23.27
N ALA A 35 25.36 -9.47 -23.55
CA ALA A 35 25.41 -8.39 -22.57
C ALA A 35 24.02 -8.10 -21.97
N CYS A 36 22.98 -8.01 -22.81
CA CYS A 36 21.61 -7.81 -22.37
C CYS A 36 21.13 -8.97 -21.47
N SER A 37 21.43 -10.21 -21.84
CA SER A 37 21.08 -11.40 -21.05
C SER A 37 21.77 -11.40 -19.68
N VAL A 38 23.05 -11.02 -19.63
CA VAL A 38 23.82 -10.90 -18.38
C VAL A 38 23.24 -9.79 -17.50
N CYS A 39 22.92 -8.63 -18.07
CA CYS A 39 22.29 -7.54 -17.33
C CYS A 39 20.92 -7.96 -16.77
N ALA A 40 20.08 -8.61 -17.58
CA ALA A 40 18.78 -9.10 -17.13
C ALA A 40 18.90 -10.12 -16.00
N LEU A 41 19.86 -11.06 -16.11
CA LEU A 41 20.12 -12.04 -15.06
C LEU A 41 20.63 -11.36 -13.78
N ALA A 42 21.51 -10.37 -13.89
CA ALA A 42 22.02 -9.63 -12.74
C ALA A 42 20.90 -8.88 -12.00
N VAL A 43 20.00 -8.21 -12.73
CA VAL A 43 18.82 -7.57 -12.15
C VAL A 43 17.94 -8.60 -11.47
N LEU A 44 17.67 -9.74 -12.10
CA LEU A 44 16.82 -10.78 -11.53
C LEU A 44 17.41 -11.36 -10.24
N VAL A 45 18.71 -11.67 -10.24
CA VAL A 45 19.40 -12.23 -9.05
C VAL A 45 19.45 -11.22 -7.89
N TYR A 46 19.43 -9.92 -8.17
CA TYR A 46 19.43 -8.88 -7.15
C TYR A 46 18.02 -8.56 -6.64
N GLU A 47 17.08 -8.28 -7.56
CA GLU A 47 15.74 -7.79 -7.22
C GLU A 47 14.83 -8.88 -6.67
N VAL A 48 14.95 -10.13 -7.13
CA VAL A 48 14.05 -11.20 -6.70
C VAL A 48 14.22 -11.52 -5.21
N PRO A 49 15.43 -11.76 -4.66
CA PRO A 49 15.60 -11.98 -3.23
C PRO A 49 15.15 -10.78 -2.41
N HIS A 50 15.46 -9.56 -2.86
CA HIS A 50 15.06 -8.34 -2.17
C HIS A 50 13.53 -8.20 -2.11
N THR A 51 12.85 -8.40 -3.23
CA THR A 51 11.39 -8.36 -3.29
C THR A 51 10.76 -9.45 -2.43
N VAL A 52 11.30 -10.67 -2.45
CA VAL A 52 10.82 -11.77 -1.62
C VAL A 52 11.01 -11.48 -0.12
N SER A 53 12.14 -10.89 0.29
CA SER A 53 12.33 -10.48 1.68
C SER A 53 11.33 -9.41 2.10
N THR A 54 11.11 -8.39 1.27
CA THR A 54 10.16 -7.31 1.56
C THR A 54 8.74 -7.86 1.70
N LEU A 55 8.31 -8.77 0.82
CA LEU A 55 7.02 -9.44 0.93
C LEU A 55 6.92 -10.29 2.21
N GLY A 56 8.01 -10.94 2.62
CA GLY A 56 8.09 -11.69 3.87
C GLY A 56 7.93 -10.79 5.10
N ASP A 57 8.60 -9.64 5.09
CA ASP A 57 8.53 -8.64 6.16
C ASP A 57 7.12 -8.04 6.26
N GLU A 58 6.51 -7.68 5.13
CA GLU A 58 5.13 -7.19 5.07
C GLU A 58 4.13 -8.26 5.51
N ALA A 59 4.31 -9.51 5.09
CA ALA A 59 3.48 -10.63 5.54
C ALA A 59 3.64 -10.86 7.05
N GLY A 60 4.85 -10.76 7.59
CA GLY A 60 5.13 -10.85 9.02
C GLY A 60 4.47 -9.71 9.81
N ALA A 61 4.57 -8.48 9.32
CA ALA A 61 3.90 -7.32 9.89
C ALA A 61 2.38 -7.50 9.89
N ASN A 62 1.80 -7.96 8.78
CA ASN A 62 0.37 -8.26 8.67
C ASN A 62 -0.06 -9.41 9.59
N ALA A 63 0.77 -10.44 9.74
CA ALA A 63 0.52 -11.55 10.67
C ALA A 63 0.57 -11.10 12.14
N ALA A 64 1.37 -10.08 12.46
CA ALA A 64 1.45 -9.51 13.79
C ALA A 64 0.28 -8.56 14.14
N LEU A 65 -0.55 -8.17 13.17
CA LEU A 65 -1.71 -7.31 13.40
C LEU A 65 -2.72 -7.97 14.34
N SER A 66 -3.28 -7.15 15.25
CA SER A 66 -4.35 -7.58 16.14
C SER A 66 -5.63 -7.91 15.36
N LEU A 67 -6.58 -8.61 15.98
CA LEU A 67 -7.88 -8.87 15.36
C LEU A 67 -8.58 -7.55 14.96
N ALA A 68 -8.45 -6.52 15.79
CA ALA A 68 -9.01 -5.20 15.54
C ALA A 68 -8.37 -4.53 14.30
N ASP A 69 -7.05 -4.62 14.17
CA ASP A 69 -6.34 -4.10 13.00
C ASP A 69 -6.69 -4.86 11.72
N ARG A 70 -6.95 -6.17 11.82
CA ARG A 70 -7.38 -6.99 10.67
C ARG A 70 -8.81 -6.69 10.23
N GLU A 71 -9.70 -6.37 11.16
CA GLU A 71 -11.08 -6.01 10.85
C GLU A 71 -11.17 -4.68 10.07
N ILE A 72 -10.22 -3.75 10.31
CA ILE A 72 -10.11 -2.46 9.62
C ILE A 72 -9.01 -2.44 8.56
N GLY A 73 -8.28 -3.55 8.34
CA GLY A 73 -7.11 -3.57 7.45
C GLY A 73 -7.35 -3.02 6.03
N GLY A 74 -8.52 -3.27 5.45
CA GLY A 74 -8.93 -2.70 4.15
C GLY A 74 -9.37 -1.23 4.20
N GLY A 75 -9.65 -0.72 5.40
CA GLY A 75 -10.01 0.66 5.71
C GLY A 75 -8.85 1.56 6.14
N ASN A 76 -7.68 1.05 6.48
CA ASN A 76 -6.55 1.87 6.97
C ASN A 76 -6.04 2.91 5.97
N SER A 77 -6.34 2.75 4.67
CA SER A 77 -6.06 3.76 3.64
C SER A 77 -7.21 4.78 3.45
N ILE A 78 -8.37 4.52 4.05
CA ILE A 78 -9.62 5.26 3.87
C ILE A 78 -10.00 6.02 5.15
N VAL A 79 -10.00 5.35 6.31
CA VAL A 79 -10.23 5.98 7.61
C VAL A 79 -8.93 6.41 8.26
N ILE A 80 -8.97 7.58 8.90
CA ILE A 80 -7.83 8.20 9.57
C ILE A 80 -7.63 7.59 10.95
N ASP A 81 -8.74 7.27 11.62
CA ASP A 81 -8.71 6.72 12.97
C ASP A 81 -9.63 5.51 13.08
N GLN A 82 -9.04 4.38 13.46
CA GLN A 82 -9.75 3.14 13.75
C GLN A 82 -10.62 3.27 15.01
N ALA A 83 -10.19 4.06 16.00
CA ALA A 83 -10.93 4.27 17.24
C ALA A 83 -12.31 4.87 16.95
N ALA A 84 -12.39 5.83 16.04
CA ALA A 84 -13.66 6.41 15.63
C ALA A 84 -14.64 5.37 15.07
N ALA A 85 -14.15 4.35 14.36
CA ALA A 85 -14.98 3.27 13.83
C ALA A 85 -15.52 2.37 14.96
N TYR A 86 -14.66 1.94 15.86
CA TYR A 86 -15.05 1.11 17.00
C TYR A 86 -15.99 1.84 17.96
N GLU A 87 -15.71 3.10 18.26
CA GLU A 87 -16.54 3.94 19.12
C GLU A 87 -17.90 4.20 18.48
N SER A 88 -17.95 4.42 17.16
CA SER A 88 -19.23 4.51 16.44
C SER A 88 -20.04 3.23 16.57
N ARG A 89 -19.39 2.06 16.48
CA ARG A 89 -20.05 0.76 16.65
C ARG A 89 -20.49 0.52 18.09
N ALA A 90 -19.74 1.01 19.08
CA ALA A 90 -20.07 0.87 20.50
C ALA A 90 -21.22 1.79 20.92
N LEU A 91 -21.23 3.03 20.43
CA LEU A 91 -22.20 4.06 20.83
C LEU A 91 -23.53 3.96 20.07
N ILE A 92 -23.48 3.70 18.76
CA ILE A 92 -24.70 3.69 17.93
C ILE A 92 -25.41 2.33 18.12
N PRO A 93 -26.70 2.28 18.50
CA PRO A 93 -27.46 1.04 18.58
C PRO A 93 -27.51 0.30 17.24
N ALA A 94 -27.57 -1.03 17.25
CA ALA A 94 -27.51 -1.84 16.03
C ALA A 94 -28.67 -1.60 15.04
N ASP A 95 -29.84 -1.24 15.56
CA ASP A 95 -31.07 -0.94 14.82
C ASP A 95 -31.22 0.55 14.47
N ALA A 96 -30.30 1.41 14.94
CA ALA A 96 -30.35 2.84 14.69
C ALA A 96 -29.88 3.20 13.28
N THR A 97 -30.29 4.39 12.85
CA THR A 97 -29.75 5.04 11.66
C THR A 97 -28.69 6.06 12.04
N PHE A 98 -27.74 6.30 11.14
CA PHE A 98 -26.68 7.29 11.33
C PHE A 98 -26.41 8.08 10.06
N ARG A 99 -25.68 9.18 10.16
CA ARG A 99 -25.12 9.90 9.01
C ARG A 99 -23.66 10.26 9.27
N VAL A 100 -22.90 10.30 8.19
CA VAL A 100 -21.51 10.76 8.22
C VAL A 100 -21.50 12.14 7.61
N VAL A 101 -21.00 13.12 8.36
CA VAL A 101 -20.87 14.50 7.87
C VAL A 101 -19.39 14.78 7.78
N ILE A 102 -18.88 14.96 6.57
CA ILE A 102 -17.46 15.18 6.31
C ILE A 102 -17.21 16.68 6.16
N GLY A 103 -16.15 17.19 6.76
CA GLY A 103 -15.78 18.60 6.62
C GLY A 103 -14.28 18.86 6.55
N PRO A 104 -13.91 20.15 6.46
CA PRO A 104 -12.54 20.56 6.17
C PRO A 104 -11.59 20.51 7.38
N ASN A 105 -12.10 20.27 8.59
CA ASN A 105 -11.30 20.31 9.82
C ASN A 105 -10.60 18.98 10.14
N LEU A 106 -10.69 18.00 9.22
CA LEU A 106 -10.09 16.69 9.38
C LEU A 106 -8.56 16.75 9.23
N LYS A 107 -7.83 16.40 10.28
CA LYS A 107 -6.35 16.37 10.24
C LYS A 107 -5.87 15.11 9.52
N GLY A 108 -4.86 15.24 8.67
CA GLY A 108 -4.25 14.09 7.98
C GLY A 108 -5.10 13.49 6.85
N ALA A 109 -6.13 14.21 6.38
CA ALA A 109 -6.99 13.74 5.31
C ALA A 109 -6.21 13.55 4.00
N THR A 110 -6.36 12.36 3.41
CA THR A 110 -5.84 12.08 2.06
C THR A 110 -6.90 12.40 1.01
N SER A 111 -6.49 12.44 -0.26
CA SER A 111 -7.42 12.54 -1.39
C SER A 111 -8.43 11.39 -1.48
N LEU A 112 -8.13 10.25 -0.84
CA LEU A 112 -9.01 9.08 -0.81
C LEU A 112 -9.98 9.11 0.38
N THR A 113 -9.56 9.68 1.51
CA THR A 113 -10.31 9.68 2.77
C THR A 113 -11.70 10.31 2.61
N VAL A 114 -11.76 11.54 2.07
CA VAL A 114 -13.01 12.30 1.96
C VAL A 114 -14.09 11.61 1.12
N PRO A 115 -13.81 11.12 -0.11
CA PRO A 115 -14.84 10.46 -0.91
C PRO A 115 -15.23 9.08 -0.37
N ALA A 116 -14.34 8.37 0.34
CA ALA A 116 -14.56 6.97 0.71
C ALA A 116 -15.06 6.76 2.14
N ALA A 117 -14.82 7.69 3.08
CA ALA A 117 -15.17 7.52 4.49
C ALA A 117 -16.65 7.16 4.72
N SER A 118 -17.57 7.86 4.06
CA SER A 118 -19.02 7.62 4.21
C SER A 118 -19.42 6.19 3.80
N ALA A 119 -18.90 5.71 2.66
CA ALA A 119 -19.18 4.38 2.16
C ALA A 119 -18.55 3.30 3.06
N TRP A 120 -17.34 3.55 3.54
CA TRP A 120 -16.65 2.65 4.46
C TRP A 120 -17.39 2.50 5.79
N PHE A 121 -17.81 3.59 6.42
CA PHE A 121 -18.61 3.54 7.66
C PHE A 121 -19.93 2.81 7.44
N SER A 122 -20.59 2.98 6.29
CA SER A 122 -21.81 2.23 5.94
C SER A 122 -21.59 0.73 5.92
N TYR A 123 -20.46 0.27 5.37
CA TYR A 123 -20.11 -1.14 5.37
C TYR A 123 -19.75 -1.63 6.79
N PHE A 124 -18.85 -0.93 7.49
CA PHE A 124 -18.34 -1.35 8.80
C PHE A 124 -19.41 -1.39 9.88
N LEU A 125 -20.37 -0.45 9.85
CA LEU A 125 -21.37 -0.29 10.90
C LEU A 125 -22.63 -1.14 10.73
N MET A 126 -22.70 -1.96 9.67
CA MET A 126 -23.83 -2.89 9.49
C MET A 126 -24.11 -3.68 10.80
N PRO A 127 -25.38 -3.86 11.18
CA PRO A 127 -26.60 -3.61 10.39
C PRO A 127 -27.16 -2.17 10.43
N ARG A 128 -26.47 -1.22 11.07
CA ARG A 128 -26.90 0.19 11.13
C ARG A 128 -27.01 0.77 9.73
N ARG A 129 -28.03 1.58 9.49
CA ARG A 129 -28.29 2.15 8.14
C ARG A 129 -27.93 3.63 8.07
N GLN A 130 -27.22 4.01 7.02
CA GLN A 130 -26.96 5.42 6.77
C GLN A 130 -28.22 6.12 6.24
N ALA A 131 -28.59 7.27 6.80
CA ALA A 131 -29.73 8.08 6.37
C ALA A 131 -29.47 9.57 6.59
N GLY A 132 -29.74 10.43 5.61
CA GLY A 132 -29.35 11.85 5.64
C GLY A 132 -29.92 12.70 6.79
N GLY A 133 -31.08 12.30 7.34
CA GLY A 133 -31.72 12.92 8.51
C GLY A 133 -31.56 12.14 9.81
N ALA A 134 -30.61 11.19 9.88
CA ALA A 134 -30.41 10.38 11.07
C ALA A 134 -29.96 11.23 12.27
N PRO A 135 -30.45 10.92 13.49
CA PRO A 135 -30.07 11.63 14.70
C PRO A 135 -28.63 11.34 15.11
N TRP A 136 -28.13 10.11 14.88
CA TRP A 136 -26.72 9.79 15.11
C TRP A 136 -25.84 10.39 14.02
N VAL A 137 -24.83 11.14 14.44
CA VAL A 137 -23.89 11.82 13.55
C VAL A 137 -22.47 11.39 13.87
N ILE A 138 -21.77 10.94 12.83
CA ILE A 138 -20.33 10.79 12.81
C ILE A 138 -19.79 12.04 12.09
N CYS A 139 -19.37 13.03 12.87
CA CYS A 139 -18.76 14.24 12.38
C CYS A 139 -17.30 13.95 12.04
N TYR A 140 -16.97 13.89 10.76
CA TYR A 140 -15.65 13.49 10.26
C TYR A 140 -14.90 14.72 9.76
N GLY A 141 -14.36 15.51 10.68
CA GLY A 141 -13.79 16.84 10.41
C GLY A 141 -14.82 17.92 10.09
N CYS A 142 -16.08 17.70 10.47
CA CYS A 142 -17.14 18.66 10.23
C CYS A 142 -17.12 19.82 11.25
N ASP A 143 -17.92 20.84 10.98
CA ASP A 143 -18.19 21.92 11.93
C ASP A 143 -19.44 21.54 12.74
N THR A 144 -19.25 21.08 13.98
CA THR A 144 -20.34 20.61 14.84
C THR A 144 -21.34 21.71 15.18
N SER A 145 -20.94 22.99 15.14
CA SER A 145 -21.84 24.12 15.38
C SER A 145 -22.94 24.25 14.30
N LYS A 146 -22.72 23.68 13.12
CA LYS A 146 -23.69 23.65 12.01
C LYS A 146 -24.65 22.48 12.08
N LEU A 147 -24.48 21.56 13.03
CA LEU A 147 -25.32 20.37 13.18
C LEU A 147 -26.59 20.61 14.01
N GLY A 148 -26.77 21.81 14.60
CA GLY A 148 -27.89 22.13 15.47
C GLY A 148 -27.60 21.77 16.93
N HIS A 149 -28.58 21.22 17.65
CA HIS A 149 -28.43 20.75 19.04
C HIS A 149 -27.65 19.43 19.09
N TYR A 150 -26.37 19.50 18.72
CA TYR A 150 -25.46 18.36 18.73
C TYR A 150 -24.91 18.11 20.13
N ARG A 151 -25.19 16.92 20.66
CA ARG A 151 -24.61 16.40 21.89
C ARG A 151 -23.49 15.44 21.53
N GLU A 152 -22.26 15.90 21.72
CA GLU A 152 -21.06 15.10 21.57
C GLU A 152 -20.97 14.03 22.66
N LEU A 153 -20.64 12.80 22.27
CA LEU A 153 -20.46 11.65 23.15
C LEU A 153 -19.02 11.16 23.16
N TRP A 154 -18.30 11.41 22.06
CA TRP A 154 -16.91 11.05 21.88
C TRP A 154 -16.25 11.97 20.87
N HIS A 155 -14.96 12.27 21.04
CA HIS A 155 -14.14 13.00 20.08
C HIS A 155 -12.69 12.52 20.13
N ASP A 156 -11.94 12.75 19.05
CA ASP A 156 -10.49 12.54 18.99
C ASP A 156 -9.70 13.81 18.65
N ASP A 157 -8.38 13.65 18.56
CA ASP A 157 -7.44 14.71 18.19
C ASP A 157 -7.38 14.97 16.67
N ASN A 158 -7.96 14.09 15.84
CA ASN A 158 -7.99 14.19 14.38
C ASN A 158 -9.16 15.05 13.87
N GLY A 159 -10.05 15.47 14.77
CA GLY A 159 -11.23 16.26 14.44
C GLY A 159 -12.44 15.39 14.08
N ILE A 160 -12.44 14.12 14.50
CA ILE A 160 -13.60 13.24 14.38
C ILE A 160 -14.37 13.29 15.70
N SER A 161 -15.69 13.41 15.63
CA SER A 161 -16.56 13.29 16.80
C SER A 161 -17.83 12.51 16.49
N ILE A 162 -18.38 11.89 17.52
CA ILE A 162 -19.58 11.05 17.45
C ILE A 162 -20.59 11.59 18.45
N GLY A 163 -21.82 11.75 18.01
CA GLY A 163 -22.86 12.30 18.86
C GLY A 163 -24.24 12.17 18.27
N MET A 164 -25.19 12.84 18.91
CA MET A 164 -26.58 12.88 18.48
C MET A 164 -27.07 14.30 18.30
N VAL A 165 -27.88 14.53 17.27
CA VAL A 165 -28.67 15.74 17.12
C VAL A 165 -30.07 15.49 17.70
N ALA A 166 -30.47 16.34 18.63
CA ALA A 166 -31.81 16.34 19.22
C ALA A 166 -32.80 17.16 18.40
#